data_AF-B2FZU7-F1
#
_entry.id   AF-B2FZU7-F1
#
_cell.length_a   1.000
_cell.length_b   1.000
_cell.length_c   1.000
_cell.angle_alpha   90.00
_cell.angle_beta   90.00
_cell.angle_gamma   90.00
#
_symmetry.space_group_name_H-M   'P 1'
#
loop_
_entity.id
_entity.type
_entity.pdbx_description
1 polymer ?
#
loop_
_entity_poly.entity_id
_entity_poly.type
_entity_poly.pdbx_seq_one_letter_code
_entity_poly.pdbx_strand_id
1 'polypeptide(L)'
;DSELVSLRPENLTSSRYYYYPSCTRVKRCSGCCNTKQLVCEPTANRTILYKVTILEYRPNKKDRFSHRELVPIEEHVRCKCQCRVKAWHCNERQQYNANNCRCECT
;
A
#
# COMPACT_ATOMS: atom_id res chain seq x y z
N ASP A 1 5.39 -11.66 -6.17
CA ASP A 1 5.21 -11.04 -4.84
C ASP A 1 5.70 -9.58 -4.75
N SER A 2 6.29 -9.00 -5.82
CA SER A 2 6.65 -7.57 -5.85
C SER A 2 5.65 -6.73 -6.65
N GLU A 3 5.20 -5.62 -6.08
CA GLU A 3 4.32 -4.63 -6.72
C GLU A 3 5.09 -3.32 -6.96
N LEU A 4 4.75 -2.59 -8.04
CA LEU A 4 5.28 -1.24 -8.28
C LEU A 4 4.50 -0.23 -7.45
N VAL A 5 5.20 0.50 -6.58
CA VAL A 5 4.63 1.52 -5.70
C VAL A 5 5.22 2.89 -6.05
N SER A 6 4.36 3.90 -6.10
CA SER A 6 4.78 5.29 -6.31
C SER A 6 5.60 5.81 -5.13
N LEU A 7 6.67 6.53 -5.44
CA LEU A 7 7.52 7.22 -4.46
C LEU A 7 7.25 8.72 -4.43
N ARG A 8 6.06 9.15 -4.86
CA ARG A 8 5.65 10.54 -4.77
C ARG A 8 5.57 10.96 -3.30
N PRO A 9 6.31 12.00 -2.88
CA PRO A 9 6.14 12.55 -1.55
C PRO A 9 4.80 13.29 -1.43
N GLU A 10 4.13 13.15 -0.29
CA GLU A 10 2.80 13.73 -0.04
C GLU A 10 2.82 15.26 -0.11
N ASN A 11 3.91 15.88 0.33
CA ASN A 11 4.06 17.34 0.39
C ASN A 11 4.52 17.97 -0.93
N LEU A 12 4.67 17.18 -2.00
CA LEU A 12 5.09 17.68 -3.32
C LEU A 12 3.88 18.20 -4.12
N THR A 13 3.46 19.42 -3.81
CA THR A 13 2.26 20.08 -4.38
C THR A 13 2.57 21.04 -5.52
N SER A 14 3.77 21.65 -5.56
CA SER A 14 4.14 22.62 -6.60
C SER A 14 4.60 21.91 -7.88
N SER A 15 4.05 22.33 -9.02
CA SER A 15 4.42 21.84 -10.36
C SER A 15 5.84 22.20 -10.79
N ARG A 16 6.54 23.09 -10.06
CA ARG A 16 7.96 23.39 -10.29
C ARG A 16 8.89 22.31 -9.77
N TYR A 17 8.40 21.41 -8.90
CA TYR A 17 9.22 20.32 -8.39
C TYR A 17 8.84 18.99 -9.02
N TYR A 18 9.86 18.17 -9.27
CA TYR A 18 9.70 16.78 -9.66
C TYR A 18 10.63 15.90 -8.82
N TYR A 19 10.41 14.60 -8.86
CA TYR A 19 11.05 13.66 -7.95
C TYR A 19 11.64 12.45 -8.69
N TYR A 20 12.74 11.93 -8.17
CA TYR A 20 13.42 10.76 -8.70
C TYR A 20 13.99 9.88 -7.57
N PRO A 21 13.84 8.54 -7.64
CA PRO A 21 13.05 7.79 -8.62
C PRO A 21 11.53 7.99 -8.43
N SER A 22 10.74 7.73 -9.47
CA SER A 22 9.28 7.92 -9.43
C SER A 22 8.53 6.76 -8.76
N CYS A 23 9.09 5.55 -8.83
CA CYS A 23 8.50 4.34 -8.27
C CYS A 23 9.59 3.34 -7.86
N THR A 24 9.20 2.34 -7.09
CA THR A 24 10.05 1.22 -6.70
C THR A 24 9.24 -0.06 -6.58
N ARG A 25 9.92 -1.20 -6.50
CA ARG A 25 9.27 -2.50 -6.29
C ARG A 25 9.31 -2.84 -4.80
N VAL A 26 8.15 -3.19 -4.25
CA VAL A 26 7.99 -3.54 -2.83
C VAL A 26 7.24 -4.85 -2.72
N LYS A 27 7.58 -5.68 -1.72
CA LYS A 27 6.85 -6.92 -1.48
C LYS A 27 5.44 -6.62 -0.96
N ARG A 28 4.46 -7.17 -1.65
CA ARG A 28 3.04 -7.07 -1.31
C ARG A 28 2.40 -8.45 -1.42
N CYS A 29 1.43 -8.70 -0.55
CA CYS A 29 0.70 -9.96 -0.56
C CYS A 29 -0.07 -10.08 -1.88
N SER A 30 0.18 -11.17 -2.60
CA SER A 30 -0.42 -11.45 -3.91
C SER A 30 -0.64 -12.95 -4.03
N GLY A 31 -1.56 -13.36 -4.90
CA GLY A 31 -1.85 -14.76 -5.18
C GLY A 31 -3.31 -15.14 -4.92
N CYS A 32 -3.61 -16.43 -5.05
CA CYS A 32 -4.96 -16.97 -4.86
C CYS A 32 -5.10 -17.68 -3.50
N CYS A 33 -6.34 -17.72 -3.01
CA CYS A 33 -6.74 -18.56 -1.87
C CYS A 33 -7.69 -19.65 -2.37
N ASN A 34 -7.86 -20.72 -1.59
CA ASN A 34 -8.62 -21.91 -1.99
C ASN A 34 -10.10 -21.63 -2.28
N THR A 35 -10.69 -20.59 -1.70
CA THR A 35 -12.09 -20.23 -1.89
C THR A 35 -12.25 -18.73 -2.11
N LYS A 36 -13.36 -18.32 -2.74
CA LYS A 36 -13.65 -16.90 -3.01
C LYS A 36 -13.96 -16.11 -1.74
N GLN A 37 -14.39 -16.76 -0.67
CA GLN A 37 -14.64 -16.15 0.64
C GLN A 37 -13.35 -15.69 1.32
N LEU A 38 -12.19 -16.22 0.88
CA LEU A 38 -10.88 -15.86 1.39
C LEU A 38 -10.18 -14.83 0.50
N VAL A 39 -9.31 -14.03 1.12
CA VAL A 39 -8.43 -13.06 0.48
C VAL A 39 -7.03 -13.16 1.08
N CYS A 40 -6.00 -13.03 0.24
CA CYS A 40 -4.62 -13.00 0.69
C CYS A 40 -4.31 -11.62 1.27
N GLU A 41 -4.27 -11.51 2.60
CA GLU A 41 -4.00 -10.27 3.33
C GLU A 41 -2.68 -10.37 4.12
N PRO A 42 -2.00 -9.25 4.38
CA PRO A 42 -0.84 -9.23 5.26
C PRO A 42 -1.21 -9.58 6.70
N THR A 43 -0.30 -10.27 7.37
CA THR A 43 -0.34 -10.57 8.82
C THR A 43 0.79 -9.89 9.59
N ALA A 44 1.84 -9.45 8.89
CA ALA A 44 2.93 -8.70 9.45
C ALA A 44 3.49 -7.77 8.37
N ASN A 45 3.69 -6.51 8.73
CA ASN A 45 4.18 -5.44 7.86
C ASN A 45 5.43 -4.81 8.44
N ARG A 46 6.22 -4.17 7.60
CA ARG A 46 7.27 -3.24 8.02
C ARG A 46 7.27 -2.01 7.13
N THR A 47 7.73 -0.89 7.69
CA THR A 47 7.91 0.35 6.94
C THR A 47 9.34 0.43 6.43
N ILE A 48 9.51 0.71 5.14
CA ILE A 48 10.79 0.99 4.50
C ILE A 48 10.84 2.46 4.14
N LEU A 49 11.93 3.14 4.49
CA LEU A 49 12.14 4.55 4.14
C LEU A 49 12.95 4.65 2.86
N TYR A 50 12.32 5.11 1.77
CA TYR A 50 12.99 5.35 0.50
C TYR A 50 13.50 6.79 0.44
N LYS A 51 14.78 6.96 0.05
CA LYS A 51 15.35 8.29 -0.23
C LYS A 51 14.94 8.72 -1.62
N VAL A 52 14.15 9.78 -1.71
CA VAL A 52 13.69 10.38 -2.96
C VAL A 52 14.37 11.73 -3.13
N THR A 53 14.89 11.98 -4.33
CA THR A 53 15.54 13.24 -4.67
C THR A 53 14.51 14.18 -5.28
N ILE A 54 14.39 15.38 -4.73
CA ILE A 54 13.51 16.44 -5.22
C ILE A 54 14.33 17.43 -6.03
N LEU A 55 13.89 17.67 -7.26
CA LEU A 55 14.51 18.54 -8.23
C LEU A 55 13.54 19.67 -8.56
N GLU A 56 14.07 20.87 -8.69
CA GLU A 56 13.33 22.05 -9.10
C GLU A 56 13.59 22.31 -10.59
N TYR A 57 12.52 22.27 -11.37
CA TYR A 57 12.52 22.66 -12.76
C TYR A 57 12.69 24.18 -12.87
N ARG A 58 13.70 24.61 -13.65
CA ARG A 58 13.97 26.02 -13.90
C ARG A 58 13.97 26.29 -15.40
N PRO A 59 12.98 27.04 -15.94
CA PRO A 59 12.92 27.36 -17.35
C PRO A 59 14.22 27.99 -17.86
N ASN A 60 14.69 27.55 -19.02
CA ASN A 60 15.92 28.02 -19.68
C ASN A 60 17.21 27.87 -18.84
N LYS A 61 17.18 27.02 -17.80
CA LYS A 61 18.34 26.74 -16.94
C LYS A 61 18.40 25.24 -16.65
N LYS A 62 19.54 24.78 -16.13
CA LYS A 62 19.64 23.43 -15.59
C LYS A 62 18.78 23.31 -14.33
N ASP A 63 18.10 22.18 -14.20
CA ASP A 63 17.35 21.83 -13.00
C ASP A 63 18.24 21.88 -11.77
N ARG A 64 17.63 22.26 -10.64
CA ARG A 64 18.34 22.44 -9.38
C ARG A 64 17.99 21.31 -8.43
N PHE A 65 18.99 20.72 -7.78
CA PHE A 65 18.75 19.90 -6.60
C PHE A 65 18.10 20.76 -5.50
N SER A 66 16.90 20.37 -5.07
CA SER A 66 16.20 21.03 -3.98
C SER A 66 16.62 20.40 -2.65
N HIS A 67 16.19 19.15 -2.42
CA HIS A 67 16.50 18.39 -1.20
C HIS A 67 16.22 16.90 -1.41
N ARG A 68 16.47 16.09 -0.37
CA ARG A 68 16.04 14.68 -0.31
C ARG A 68 14.92 14.55 0.70
N GLU A 69 13.94 13.73 0.37
CA GLU A 69 12.83 13.39 1.24
C GLU A 69 12.81 11.88 1.52
N LEU A 70 12.39 11.50 2.72
CA LEU A 70 12.20 10.10 3.09
C LEU A 70 10.73 9.75 2.90
N VAL A 71 10.43 8.89 1.94
CA VAL A 71 9.07 8.42 1.69
C VAL A 71 8.87 7.07 2.38
N PRO A 72 7.97 6.99 3.39
CA PRO A 72 7.66 5.74 4.06
C PRO A 72 6.76 4.87 3.17
N ILE A 73 7.20 3.65 2.88
CA ILE A 73 6.40 2.68 2.12
C ILE A 73 6.24 1.40 2.94
N GLU A 74 4.99 0.92 3.00
CA GLU A 74 4.67 -0.36 3.64
C GLU A 74 5.08 -1.55 2.76
N GLU A 75 5.83 -2.47 3.36
CA GLU A 75 6.16 -3.79 2.81
C GLU A 75 5.46 -4.88 3.63
N HIS A 76 4.85 -5.84 2.94
CA HIS A 76 4.24 -7.00 3.58
C HIS A 76 5.32 -8.08 3.81
N VAL A 77 5.50 -8.50 5.06
CA VAL A 77 6.53 -9.47 5.47
C VAL A 77 5.97 -10.89 5.55
N ARG A 78 4.69 -11.04 5.92
CA ARG A 78 4.00 -12.33 5.99
C ARG A 78 2.56 -12.20 5.51
N CYS A 79 2.07 -13.20 4.79
CA CYS A 79 0.73 -13.21 4.21
C CYS A 79 -0.04 -14.47 4.66
N LYS A 80 -1.35 -14.34 4.82
CA LYS A 80 -2.25 -15.47 5.08
C LYS A 80 -3.58 -15.25 4.38
N CYS A 81 -4.23 -16.34 3.98
CA CYS A 81 -5.64 -16.29 3.56
C CYS A 81 -6.53 -16.01 4.77
N GLN A 82 -7.25 -14.88 4.71
CA GLN A 82 -8.19 -14.43 5.74
C GLN A 82 -9.59 -14.29 5.14
N CYS A 83 -10.61 -14.32 5.98
CA CYS A 83 -11.99 -14.09 5.54
C CYS A 83 -12.13 -12.67 4.98
N ARG A 84 -12.67 -12.55 3.75
CA ARG A 84 -13.04 -11.25 3.16
C ARG A 84 -14.07 -10.53 4.02
N VAL A 85 -15.05 -11.28 4.52
CA VAL A 85 -16.03 -10.77 5.47
C VAL A 85 -15.46 -10.89 6.87
N LYS A 86 -15.37 -9.76 7.58
CA LYS A 86 -14.94 -9.67 8.96
C LYS A 86 -16.17 -9.44 9.84
N ALA A 87 -16.07 -9.74 11.13
CA ALA A 87 -17.21 -9.65 12.04
C ALA A 87 -17.85 -8.24 12.06
N TRP A 88 -17.04 -7.20 11.93
CA TRP A 88 -17.50 -5.80 11.87
C TRP A 88 -18.22 -5.42 10.57
N HIS A 89 -18.25 -6.30 9.56
CA HIS A 89 -19.10 -6.11 8.38
C HIS A 89 -20.56 -6.51 8.65
N CYS A 90 -20.84 -7.28 9.70
CA CYS A 90 -22.20 -7.74 10.01
C CYS A 90 -23.01 -6.62 10.68
N ASN A 91 -24.30 -6.54 10.35
CA ASN A 91 -25.22 -5.62 11.02
C ASN A 91 -25.83 -6.24 12.29
N GLU A 92 -26.66 -5.47 13.00
CA GLU A 92 -27.28 -5.87 14.28
C GLU A 92 -28.18 -7.11 14.19
N ARG A 93 -28.67 -7.46 13.00
CA ARG A 93 -29.54 -8.63 12.76
C ARG A 93 -28.75 -9.85 12.27
N GLN A 94 -27.43 -9.78 12.33
CA GLN A 94 -26.54 -10.76 11.77
C GLN A 94 -25.49 -11.20 12.79
N GLN A 95 -25.19 -12.49 12.79
CA GLN A 95 -24.09 -13.07 13.53
C GLN A 95 -22.99 -13.51 12.55
N TYR A 96 -21.74 -13.19 12.87
CA TYR A 96 -20.60 -13.61 12.08
C TYR A 96 -20.31 -15.11 12.29
N ASN A 97 -20.32 -15.88 11.20
CA ASN A 97 -19.90 -17.28 11.18
C ASN A 97 -18.47 -17.38 10.64
N ALA A 98 -17.52 -17.65 11.54
CA ALA A 98 -16.09 -17.75 11.22
C ALA A 98 -15.74 -18.99 10.38
N ASN A 99 -16.51 -20.07 10.47
CA ASN A 99 -16.25 -21.29 9.69
C ASN A 99 -16.55 -21.09 8.20
N ASN A 100 -17.56 -20.26 7.91
CA ASN A 100 -18.01 -19.99 6.55
C ASN A 100 -17.61 -18.60 6.04
N CYS A 101 -16.87 -17.82 6.83
CA CYS A 101 -16.46 -16.45 6.52
C CYS A 101 -17.63 -15.56 6.04
N ARG A 102 -18.79 -15.60 6.71
CA ARG A 102 -19.99 -14.84 6.31
C ARG A 102 -20.83 -14.38 7.49
N CYS A 103 -21.65 -13.36 7.25
CA CYS A 103 -22.71 -12.95 8.18
C CYS A 103 -23.94 -13.81 7.92
N GLU A 104 -24.51 -14.39 8.97
CA GLU A 104 -25.75 -15.19 8.93
C GLU A 104 -26.83 -14.44 9.71
N CYS A 105 -28.05 -14.39 9.18
CA CYS A 105 -29.15 -13.74 9.88
C CYS A 105 -29.52 -14.54 11.13
N THR A 106 -29.80 -13.82 12.20
CA THR A 106 -30.41 -14.34 13.43
C THR A 106 -31.90 -14.14 13.42
#